data_AF-A0A1X7UMI5-F1
#
_entry.id   AF-A0A1X7UMI5-F1
#
_cell.length_a   1.000
_cell.length_b   1.000
_cell.length_c   1.000
_cell.angle_alpha   90.00
_cell.angle_beta   90.00
_cell.angle_gamma   90.00
#
_symmetry.space_group_name_H-M   'P 1'
#
loop_
_entity.id
_entity.type
_entity.pdbx_description
1 polymer ?
#
loop_
_entity_poly.entity_id
_entity_poly.type
_entity_poly.pdbx_seq_one_letter_code
_entity_poly.pdbx_strand_id
1 'polypeptide(L)'
;MVSENPKAINFLDEKDPEFAGLRGVRDRVAKELWSAGIGVADKHTEGISYDEEQLLWSEGVLGFDNPRMLLNTVFFYNGKVLILRGGREHQELKFSQFSFGAERGKNYIQFVEMGSKNRSGSYKSKHSNKVIKHYADPSLGKKCYYYILSFYWQKVHKHYDGNCFYLQPCPHVPKESDRPWFLCQPIGRSTLDGMVSKMCNTVGIKGKTNHSLRVTETTRLFNAHVLEKIVQERSGHLSLESLRCYERASPKQHENVSSILSSSSPLVFSKINENEKCVKVEDDTRATFVKDEDTKLFKKEDSPQNIHPTFSACKNCTINVNFQLK
;
A
#
# COMPACT_ATOMS: atom_id res chain seq x y z
N MET A 1 -12.23 16.39 -1.21
CA MET A 1 -12.74 17.56 -0.48
C MET A 1 -14.25 17.38 -0.38
N VAL A 2 -14.76 17.07 0.81
CA VAL A 2 -16.19 17.14 1.09
C VAL A 2 -16.29 18.28 2.10
N SER A 3 -17.04 19.32 1.75
CA SER A 3 -17.28 20.43 2.65
C SER A 3 -18.02 19.92 3.89
N GLU A 4 -17.57 20.32 5.08
CA GLU A 4 -18.29 20.08 6.34
C GLU A 4 -19.61 20.86 6.41
N ASN A 5 -19.78 21.89 5.56
CA ASN A 5 -21.02 22.61 5.39
C ASN A 5 -21.94 21.89 4.39
N PRO A 6 -23.11 21.36 4.82
CA PRO A 6 -24.05 20.63 3.96
C PRO A 6 -24.76 21.53 2.92
N LYS A 7 -24.64 22.86 3.02
CA LYS A 7 -25.15 23.81 2.02
C LYS A 7 -24.11 24.22 0.98
N ALA A 8 -22.85 23.80 1.13
CA ALA A 8 -21.83 24.13 0.15
C ALA A 8 -22.05 23.31 -1.12
N ILE A 9 -22.14 24.00 -2.25
CA ILE A 9 -22.31 23.38 -3.55
C ILE A 9 -21.06 22.55 -3.86
N ASN A 10 -21.26 21.24 -4.04
CA ASN A 10 -20.19 20.34 -4.45
C ASN A 10 -20.15 20.27 -5.98
N PHE A 11 -19.40 21.18 -6.60
CA PHE A 11 -19.23 21.22 -8.05
C PHE A 11 -18.55 19.97 -8.65
N LEU A 12 -18.05 19.05 -7.81
CA LEU A 12 -17.51 17.74 -8.21
C LEU A 12 -18.54 16.60 -8.15
N ASP A 13 -19.76 16.84 -7.67
CA ASP A 13 -20.81 15.82 -7.66
C ASP A 13 -21.21 15.46 -9.09
N GLU A 14 -20.99 14.20 -9.47
CA GLU A 14 -21.30 13.70 -10.81
C GLU A 14 -22.80 13.70 -11.11
N LYS A 15 -23.63 13.67 -10.06
CA LYS A 15 -25.09 13.65 -10.18
C LYS A 15 -25.70 15.04 -10.37
N ASP A 16 -24.94 16.09 -10.08
CA ASP A 16 -25.40 17.46 -10.25
C ASP A 16 -25.21 17.90 -11.71
N PRO A 17 -26.30 18.07 -12.49
CA PRO A 17 -26.20 18.45 -13.89
C PRO A 17 -25.71 19.90 -14.08
N GLU A 18 -25.84 20.76 -13.07
CA GLU A 18 -25.50 22.19 -13.14
C GLU A 18 -24.01 22.40 -13.44
N PHE A 19 -23.16 21.50 -12.93
CA PHE A 19 -21.70 21.54 -13.12
C PHE A 19 -21.16 20.60 -14.20
N ALA A 20 -22.04 19.98 -15.02
CA ALA A 20 -21.61 19.06 -16.07
C ALA A 20 -20.63 19.72 -17.07
N GLY A 21 -20.87 20.98 -17.44
CA GLY A 21 -19.96 21.74 -18.30
C GLY A 21 -18.58 21.96 -17.67
N LEU A 22 -18.53 22.29 -16.37
CA LEU A 22 -17.27 22.46 -15.63
C LEU A 22 -16.49 21.14 -15.54
N ARG A 23 -17.17 20.02 -15.29
CA ARG A 23 -16.55 18.68 -15.30
C ARG A 23 -16.02 18.33 -16.69
N GLY A 24 -16.76 18.66 -17.75
CA GLY A 24 -16.29 18.50 -19.13
C GLY A 24 -15.03 19.29 -19.45
N VAL A 25 -14.95 20.55 -19.00
CA VAL A 25 -13.72 21.38 -19.13
C VAL A 25 -12.58 20.78 -18.32
N ARG A 26 -12.82 20.37 -17.07
CA ARG A 26 -11.82 19.71 -16.22
C ARG A 26 -11.27 18.47 -16.91
N ASP A 27 -12.13 17.60 -17.43
CA ASP A 27 -11.72 16.36 -18.08
C ASP A 27 -10.94 16.63 -19.37
N ARG A 28 -11.33 17.66 -20.14
CA ARG A 28 -10.55 18.09 -21.30
C ARG A 28 -9.17 18.60 -20.90
N VAL A 29 -9.08 19.47 -19.90
CA VAL A 29 -7.79 19.99 -19.41
C VAL A 29 -6.95 18.85 -18.84
N ALA A 30 -7.54 17.90 -18.12
CA ALA A 30 -6.84 16.71 -17.63
C ALA A 30 -6.26 15.87 -18.78
N LYS A 31 -7.02 15.69 -19.88
CA LYS A 31 -6.55 15.01 -21.10
C LYS A 31 -5.45 15.79 -21.81
N GLU A 32 -5.56 17.12 -21.89
CA GLU A 32 -4.54 17.99 -22.49
C GLU A 32 -3.24 17.93 -21.68
N LEU A 33 -3.32 18.04 -20.35
CA LEU A 33 -2.17 17.92 -19.45
C LEU A 33 -1.52 16.54 -19.56
N TRP A 34 -2.32 15.47 -19.57
CA TRP A 34 -1.83 14.11 -19.75
C TRP A 34 -1.12 13.94 -21.09
N SER A 35 -1.71 14.46 -22.18
CA SER A 35 -1.11 14.42 -23.52
C SER A 35 0.17 15.26 -23.61
N ALA A 36 0.26 16.35 -22.84
CA ALA A 36 1.46 17.17 -22.70
C ALA A 36 2.52 16.54 -21.77
N GLY A 37 2.29 15.33 -21.23
CA GLY A 37 3.22 14.65 -20.32
C GLY A 37 3.17 15.15 -18.88
N ILE A 38 2.26 16.07 -18.54
CA ILE A 38 2.16 16.68 -17.23
C ILE A 38 1.33 15.77 -16.32
N GLY A 39 1.96 15.27 -15.24
CA GLY A 39 1.31 14.36 -14.30
C GLY A 39 1.36 12.87 -14.70
N VAL A 40 2.09 12.53 -15.76
CA VAL A 40 2.28 11.15 -16.22
C VAL A 40 3.14 10.31 -15.27
N ALA A 41 4.02 10.97 -14.49
CA ALA A 41 4.81 10.30 -13.48
C ALA A 41 3.95 9.94 -12.26
N ASP A 42 3.60 8.66 -12.13
CA ASP A 42 2.97 8.16 -10.92
C ASP A 42 3.94 8.26 -9.72
N LYS A 43 3.56 9.05 -8.72
CA LYS A 43 4.25 9.07 -7.42
C LYS A 43 3.76 7.90 -6.58
N HIS A 44 4.21 6.69 -6.92
CA HIS A 44 3.97 5.52 -6.09
C HIS A 44 4.74 5.61 -4.78
N THR A 45 4.10 5.22 -3.68
CA THR A 45 4.80 5.12 -2.39
C THR A 45 5.89 4.05 -2.49
N GLU A 46 7.12 4.39 -2.13
CA GLU A 46 8.20 3.42 -2.11
C GLU A 46 8.08 2.47 -0.92
N GLY A 47 8.42 1.20 -1.17
CA GLY A 47 8.63 0.22 -0.10
C GLY A 47 9.94 0.49 0.65
N ILE A 48 10.16 -0.27 1.70
CA ILE A 48 11.38 -0.33 2.49
C ILE A 48 12.24 -1.47 1.94
N SER A 49 13.46 -1.18 1.51
CA SER A 49 14.38 -2.17 0.98
C SER A 49 14.89 -3.11 2.07
N TYR A 50 15.56 -4.20 1.68
CA TYR A 50 16.23 -5.07 2.65
C TYR A 50 17.32 -4.31 3.40
N ASP A 51 18.15 -3.54 2.69
CA ASP A 51 19.26 -2.79 3.28
C ASP A 51 18.78 -1.68 4.21
N GLU A 52 17.68 -1.01 3.86
CA GLU A 52 17.03 -0.03 4.74
C GLU A 52 16.52 -0.69 6.04
N GLU A 53 15.91 -1.87 5.94
CA GLU A 53 15.49 -2.64 7.12
C GLU A 53 16.70 -3.08 7.96
N GLN A 54 17.80 -3.53 7.33
CA GLN A 54 19.04 -3.86 8.04
C GLN A 54 19.65 -2.67 8.75
N LEU A 55 19.66 -1.50 8.10
CA LEU A 55 20.17 -0.26 8.69
C LEU A 55 19.38 0.12 9.95
N LEU A 56 18.04 -0.02 9.91
CA LEU A 56 17.20 0.22 11.09
C LEU A 56 17.53 -0.74 12.25
N TRP A 57 17.96 -1.97 11.96
CA TRP A 57 18.44 -2.91 12.97
C TRP A 57 19.84 -2.58 13.48
N SER A 58 20.79 -2.25 12.60
CA SER A 58 22.19 -1.98 12.99
C SER A 58 22.33 -0.69 13.79
N GLU A 59 21.55 0.33 13.46
CA GLU A 59 21.54 1.63 14.17
C GLU A 59 20.69 1.61 15.45
N GLY A 60 20.15 0.44 15.83
CA GLY A 60 19.36 0.31 17.07
C GLY A 60 18.03 1.06 17.05
N VAL A 61 17.46 1.34 15.87
CA VAL A 61 16.08 1.85 15.78
C VAL A 61 15.07 0.73 16.07
N LEU A 62 15.38 -0.47 15.58
CA LEU A 62 14.71 -1.74 15.89
C LEU A 62 15.60 -2.56 16.82
N GLY A 63 15.00 -3.25 17.77
CA GLY A 63 15.69 -4.10 18.73
C GLY A 63 14.88 -4.39 19.99
N PHE A 64 15.57 -4.92 21.00
CA PHE A 64 14.96 -5.46 22.21
C PHE A 64 15.50 -4.85 23.50
N ASP A 65 16.44 -3.91 23.38
CA ASP A 65 17.27 -3.50 24.52
C ASP A 65 16.55 -2.49 25.42
N ASN A 66 15.53 -1.79 24.91
CA ASN A 66 14.72 -0.87 25.69
C ASN A 66 13.26 -0.80 25.20
N PRO A 67 12.33 -0.24 26.01
CA PRO A 67 10.91 -0.16 25.69
C PRO A 67 10.61 0.53 24.35
N ARG A 68 11.39 1.56 24.00
CA ARG A 68 11.20 2.33 22.76
C ARG A 68 11.59 1.52 21.53
N MET A 69 12.75 0.85 21.56
CA MET A 69 13.22 -0.02 20.49
C MET A 69 12.26 -1.19 20.27
N LEU A 70 11.79 -1.81 21.36
CA LEU A 70 10.83 -2.89 21.28
C LEU A 70 9.50 -2.43 20.65
N LEU A 71 8.97 -1.28 21.07
CA LEU A 71 7.78 -0.69 20.48
C LEU A 71 7.93 -0.43 18.98
N ASN A 72 9.04 0.19 18.58
CA ASN A 72 9.36 0.43 17.17
C ASN A 72 9.38 -0.89 16.37
N THR A 73 10.03 -1.92 16.92
CA THR A 73 10.12 -3.26 16.32
C THR A 73 8.76 -3.91 16.15
N VAL A 74 7.96 -3.90 17.20
CA VAL A 74 6.60 -4.44 17.19
C VAL A 74 5.74 -3.71 16.17
N PHE A 75 5.79 -2.37 16.14
CA PHE A 75 5.01 -1.58 15.18
C PHE A 75 5.44 -1.87 13.73
N PHE A 76 6.75 -1.89 13.46
CA PHE A 76 7.31 -2.19 12.15
C PHE A 76 6.86 -3.56 11.65
N TYR A 77 7.00 -4.58 12.51
CA TYR A 77 6.64 -5.95 12.13
C TYR A 77 5.13 -6.18 12.08
N ASN A 78 4.32 -5.51 12.89
CA ASN A 78 2.87 -5.55 12.74
C ASN A 78 2.45 -4.98 11.37
N GLY A 79 2.98 -3.82 10.98
CA GLY A 79 2.67 -3.24 9.67
C GLY A 79 3.13 -4.12 8.51
N LYS A 80 4.30 -4.75 8.65
CA LYS A 80 4.90 -5.70 7.70
C LYS A 80 4.07 -7.00 7.63
N VAL A 81 4.06 -7.80 8.68
CA VAL A 81 3.51 -9.17 8.69
C VAL A 81 1.99 -9.19 8.58
N LEU A 82 1.29 -8.19 9.14
CA LEU A 82 -0.17 -8.09 9.08
C LEU A 82 -0.67 -7.28 7.88
N ILE A 83 0.25 -6.66 7.12
CA ILE A 83 -0.01 -5.85 5.93
C ILE A 83 -1.05 -4.75 6.24
N LEU A 84 -0.79 -3.94 7.27
CA LEU A 84 -1.69 -2.85 7.68
C LEU A 84 -1.51 -1.62 6.80
N ARG A 85 -2.59 -0.88 6.52
CA ARG A 85 -2.60 0.24 5.56
C ARG A 85 -2.05 1.54 6.12
N GLY A 86 -2.32 1.88 7.38
CA GLY A 86 -2.00 3.18 7.96
C GLY A 86 -2.33 3.29 9.45
N GLY A 87 -2.07 4.44 10.06
CA GLY A 87 -2.09 4.56 11.53
C GLY A 87 -3.45 4.34 12.19
N ARG A 88 -4.57 4.49 11.49
CA ARG A 88 -5.89 4.10 12.00
C ARG A 88 -6.00 2.59 12.25
N GLU A 89 -5.59 1.75 11.29
CA GLU A 89 -5.60 0.30 11.46
C GLU A 89 -4.66 -0.13 12.61
N HIS A 90 -3.53 0.56 12.78
CA HIS A 90 -2.65 0.35 13.94
C HIS A 90 -3.30 0.79 15.26
N GLN A 91 -3.97 1.94 15.31
CA GLN A 91 -4.63 2.46 16.50
C GLN A 91 -5.74 1.53 16.98
N GLU A 92 -6.50 0.95 16.05
CA GLU A 92 -7.64 0.08 16.34
C GLU A 92 -7.22 -1.35 16.75
N LEU A 93 -5.92 -1.68 16.71
CA LEU A 93 -5.43 -2.99 17.15
C LEU A 93 -5.68 -3.21 18.64
N LYS A 94 -6.07 -4.45 18.97
CA LYS A 94 -6.29 -4.93 20.34
C LYS A 94 -5.55 -6.23 20.59
N PHE A 95 -5.25 -6.53 21.84
CA PHE A 95 -4.61 -7.80 22.24
C PHE A 95 -5.49 -9.00 21.91
N SER A 96 -6.83 -8.86 22.05
CA SER A 96 -7.81 -9.92 21.76
C SER A 96 -7.86 -10.37 20.30
N GLN A 97 -7.25 -9.61 19.38
CA GLN A 97 -7.13 -9.99 17.97
C GLN A 97 -6.03 -11.01 17.71
N PHE A 98 -5.17 -11.27 18.69
CA PHE A 98 -4.02 -12.14 18.56
C PHE A 98 -4.19 -13.37 19.44
N SER A 99 -3.81 -14.54 18.91
CA SER A 99 -3.68 -15.77 19.67
C SER A 99 -2.35 -16.45 19.34
N PHE A 100 -1.73 -17.02 20.36
CA PHE A 100 -0.54 -17.85 20.24
C PHE A 100 -0.96 -19.32 20.23
N GLY A 101 -0.38 -20.11 19.35
CA GLY A 101 -0.69 -21.53 19.24
C GLY A 101 0.48 -22.35 18.73
N ALA A 102 0.29 -23.66 18.68
CA ALA A 102 1.24 -24.60 18.10
C ALA A 102 0.49 -25.56 17.16
N GLU A 103 1.06 -25.81 15.99
CA GLU A 103 0.50 -26.71 14.99
C GLU A 103 1.65 -27.46 14.31
N ARG A 104 1.56 -28.80 14.27
CA ARG A 104 2.59 -29.67 13.66
C ARG A 104 4.00 -29.38 14.16
N GLY A 105 4.15 -29.16 15.47
CA GLY A 105 5.43 -28.85 16.12
C GLY A 105 5.98 -27.43 15.86
N LYS A 106 5.22 -26.56 15.18
CA LYS A 106 5.60 -25.17 14.93
C LYS A 106 4.69 -24.22 15.69
N ASN A 107 5.30 -23.35 16.50
CA ASN A 107 4.58 -22.26 17.15
C ASN A 107 4.15 -21.23 16.09
N TYR A 108 3.01 -20.58 16.31
CA TYR A 108 2.51 -19.53 15.43
C TYR A 108 1.75 -18.46 16.21
N ILE A 109 1.64 -17.30 15.58
CA ILE A 109 0.67 -16.27 15.95
C ILE A 109 -0.44 -16.28 14.92
N GLN A 110 -1.67 -16.23 15.38
CA GLN A 110 -2.83 -15.95 14.56
C GLN A 110 -3.38 -14.56 14.89
N PHE A 111 -3.58 -13.75 13.87
CA PHE A 111 -4.24 -12.45 13.94
C PHE A 111 -5.58 -12.51 13.22
N VAL A 112 -6.63 -11.97 13.85
CA VAL A 112 -7.96 -11.83 13.27
C VAL A 112 -8.34 -10.35 13.25
N GLU A 113 -8.54 -9.81 12.06
CA GLU A 113 -9.04 -8.44 11.87
C GLU A 113 -10.46 -8.32 12.43
N MET A 114 -10.72 -7.34 13.29
CA MET A 114 -12.05 -7.09 13.88
C MET A 114 -12.67 -5.86 13.22
N GLY A 115 -13.18 -6.07 12.00
CA GLY A 115 -13.72 -5.00 11.17
C GLY A 115 -12.63 -4.14 10.53
N SER A 116 -12.92 -3.60 9.35
CA SER A 116 -12.05 -2.65 8.66
C SER A 116 -12.86 -1.79 7.69
N LYS A 117 -12.24 -0.77 7.08
CA LYS A 117 -12.87 0.07 6.05
C LYS A 117 -13.57 -0.75 4.96
N ASN A 118 -12.97 -1.88 4.57
CA ASN A 118 -13.47 -2.75 3.50
C ASN A 118 -14.29 -3.94 4.03
N ARG A 119 -14.31 -4.13 5.34
CA ARG A 119 -15.03 -5.22 6.03
C ARG A 119 -15.73 -4.63 7.24
N SER A 120 -16.70 -3.75 6.99
CA SER A 120 -17.42 -3.05 8.06
C SER A 120 -18.32 -3.98 8.89
N GLY A 121 -18.47 -5.24 8.50
CA GLY A 121 -19.42 -6.16 9.12
C GLY A 121 -20.88 -5.77 8.87
N SER A 122 -21.14 -4.81 7.96
CA SER A 122 -22.49 -4.44 7.56
C SER A 122 -23.25 -5.68 7.08
N TYR A 123 -24.54 -5.75 7.35
CA TYR A 123 -25.42 -6.85 6.90
C TYR A 123 -25.30 -7.13 5.39
N LYS A 124 -24.97 -6.11 4.58
CA LYS A 124 -24.76 -6.23 3.14
C LYS A 124 -23.38 -6.78 2.75
N SER A 125 -22.41 -6.79 3.67
CA SER A 125 -21.05 -7.27 3.46
C SER A 125 -21.02 -8.79 3.57
N LYS A 126 -20.66 -9.46 2.46
CA LYS A 126 -20.47 -10.92 2.43
C LYS A 126 -19.03 -11.35 2.71
N HIS A 127 -18.13 -10.41 3.00
CA HIS A 127 -16.71 -10.70 3.19
C HIS A 127 -16.42 -11.09 4.64
N SER A 128 -15.71 -12.21 4.81
CA SER A 128 -15.14 -12.62 6.10
C SER A 128 -13.97 -11.71 6.49
N ASN A 129 -13.71 -11.66 7.80
CA ASN A 129 -12.57 -10.95 8.36
C ASN A 129 -11.24 -11.49 7.84
N LYS A 130 -10.25 -10.61 7.69
CA LYS A 130 -8.88 -11.00 7.36
C LYS A 130 -8.30 -11.81 8.52
N VAL A 131 -7.81 -13.02 8.23
CA VAL A 131 -7.12 -13.88 9.19
C VAL A 131 -5.70 -14.12 8.71
N ILE A 132 -4.73 -13.93 9.59
CA ILE A 132 -3.31 -14.08 9.30
C ILE A 132 -2.70 -15.05 10.28
N LYS A 133 -2.27 -16.22 9.79
CA LYS A 133 -1.47 -17.17 10.57
C LYS A 133 0.01 -17.02 10.17
N HIS A 134 0.89 -16.76 11.14
CA HIS A 134 2.32 -16.59 10.90
C HIS A 134 3.11 -17.50 11.84
N TYR A 135 3.86 -18.43 11.23
CA TYR A 135 4.64 -19.42 11.96
C TYR A 135 5.96 -18.82 12.45
N ALA A 136 6.41 -19.28 13.60
CA ALA A 136 7.73 -18.97 14.11
C ALA A 136 8.80 -19.58 13.19
N ASP A 137 9.82 -18.79 12.92
CA ASP A 137 11.02 -19.23 12.22
C ASP A 137 12.24 -18.96 13.12
N PRO A 138 12.78 -20.00 13.77
CA PRO A 138 13.95 -19.87 14.64
C PRO A 138 15.20 -19.34 13.92
N SER A 139 15.33 -19.56 12.61
CA SER A 139 16.51 -19.12 11.82
C SER A 139 16.64 -17.60 11.76
N LEU A 140 15.52 -16.88 11.94
CA LEU A 140 15.50 -15.41 11.95
C LEU A 140 15.96 -14.82 13.30
N GLY A 141 16.11 -15.63 14.35
CA GLY A 141 16.50 -15.17 15.69
C GLY A 141 15.63 -14.01 16.18
N LYS A 142 16.27 -12.90 16.59
CA LYS A 142 15.58 -11.68 17.07
C LYS A 142 14.60 -11.06 16.04
N LYS A 143 14.74 -11.39 14.75
CA LYS A 143 13.86 -10.88 13.68
C LYS A 143 12.59 -11.72 13.48
N CYS A 144 12.45 -12.83 14.20
CA CYS A 144 11.25 -13.66 14.14
C CYS A 144 10.06 -12.94 14.79
N TYR A 145 8.98 -12.75 14.03
CA TYR A 145 7.77 -12.06 14.50
C TYR A 145 7.14 -12.71 15.74
N TYR A 146 7.21 -14.04 15.81
CA TYR A 146 6.78 -14.78 16.99
C TYR A 146 7.51 -14.33 18.25
N TYR A 147 8.84 -14.30 18.21
CA TYR A 147 9.64 -13.89 19.36
C TYR A 147 9.49 -12.39 19.68
N ILE A 148 9.36 -11.54 18.67
CA ILE A 148 9.07 -10.10 18.84
C ILE A 148 7.79 -9.90 19.65
N LEU A 149 6.68 -10.50 19.22
CA LEU A 149 5.40 -10.33 19.93
C LEU A 149 5.37 -11.06 21.27
N SER A 150 5.93 -12.26 21.37
CA SER A 150 6.00 -12.96 22.66
C SER A 150 6.76 -12.13 23.71
N PHE A 151 7.86 -11.48 23.32
CA PHE A 151 8.60 -10.60 24.22
C PHE A 151 7.80 -9.34 24.57
N TYR A 152 7.13 -8.73 23.60
CA TYR A 152 6.23 -7.60 23.87
C TYR A 152 5.15 -7.95 24.89
N TRP A 153 4.48 -9.08 24.73
CA TRP A 153 3.46 -9.57 25.67
C TRP A 153 4.00 -9.72 27.10
N GLN A 154 5.20 -10.30 27.25
CA GLN A 154 5.83 -10.47 28.57
C GLN A 154 6.16 -9.14 29.26
N LYS A 155 6.35 -8.08 28.47
CA LYS A 155 6.73 -6.75 28.96
C LYS A 155 5.54 -5.81 29.18
N VAL A 156 4.33 -6.24 28.83
CA VAL A 156 3.08 -5.53 29.13
C VAL A 156 2.59 -5.91 30.53
N HIS A 157 1.90 -4.98 31.20
CA HIS A 157 1.38 -5.21 32.54
C HIS A 157 0.36 -6.36 32.56
N LYS A 158 0.52 -7.32 33.48
CA LYS A 158 -0.31 -8.55 33.57
C LYS A 158 -1.81 -8.28 33.76
N HIS A 159 -2.16 -7.17 34.41
CA HIS A 159 -3.55 -6.75 34.65
C HIS A 159 -4.11 -5.76 33.61
N TYR A 160 -3.41 -5.56 32.49
CA TYR A 160 -3.92 -4.69 31.42
C TYR A 160 -5.13 -5.34 30.74
N ASP A 161 -6.16 -4.53 30.46
CA ASP A 161 -7.45 -5.00 29.89
C ASP A 161 -7.37 -5.40 28.40
N GLY A 162 -6.27 -5.07 27.72
CA GLY A 162 -6.03 -5.43 26.32
C GLY A 162 -6.78 -4.58 25.29
N ASN A 163 -7.41 -3.46 25.71
CA ASN A 163 -8.29 -2.66 24.84
C ASN A 163 -7.56 -1.85 23.76
N CYS A 164 -6.25 -1.63 23.90
CA CYS A 164 -5.38 -0.99 22.92
C CYS A 164 -4.08 -1.77 22.82
N PHE A 165 -3.57 -1.95 21.61
CA PHE A 165 -2.36 -2.75 21.40
C PHE A 165 -1.07 -1.97 21.70
N TYR A 166 -0.97 -0.72 21.24
CA TYR A 166 0.24 0.08 21.39
C TYR A 166 0.18 0.96 22.64
N LEU A 167 1.10 0.69 23.55
CA LEU A 167 1.17 1.32 24.86
C LEU A 167 2.38 2.23 24.99
N GLN A 168 2.28 3.25 25.83
CA GLN A 168 3.37 4.19 26.10
C GLN A 168 4.57 3.45 26.71
N PRO A 169 5.77 3.58 26.12
CA PRO A 169 6.96 2.96 26.67
C PRO A 169 7.41 3.69 27.93
N CYS A 170 7.90 2.95 28.93
CA CYS A 170 8.57 3.52 30.08
C CYS A 170 9.80 4.33 29.63
N PRO A 171 10.11 5.49 30.26
CA PRO A 171 11.24 6.33 29.87
C PRO A 171 12.60 5.64 29.97
N HIS A 172 12.72 4.68 30.89
CA HIS A 172 13.93 3.91 31.13
C HIS A 172 13.58 2.42 31.24
N VAL A 173 14.56 1.56 30.99
CA VAL A 173 14.44 0.13 31.29
C VAL A 173 14.28 -0.02 32.81
N PRO A 174 13.20 -0.64 33.30
CA PRO A 174 13.04 -0.93 34.72
C PRO A 174 14.21 -1.76 35.24
N LYS A 175 14.72 -1.43 36.44
CA LYS A 175 15.83 -2.15 37.08
C LYS A 175 15.48 -3.59 37.44
N GLU A 176 14.22 -3.81 37.81
CA GLU A 176 13.67 -5.12 38.15
C GLU A 176 13.14 -5.79 36.88
N SER A 177 13.53 -7.04 36.63
CA SER A 177 13.18 -7.77 35.40
C SER A 177 11.68 -8.06 35.24
N ASP A 178 10.93 -8.16 36.35
CA ASP A 178 9.48 -8.44 36.38
C ASP A 178 8.62 -7.17 36.24
N ARG A 179 9.22 -5.97 36.27
CA ARG A 179 8.47 -4.74 36.02
C ARG A 179 8.15 -4.58 34.53
N PRO A 180 6.93 -4.12 34.19
CA PRO A 180 6.54 -3.92 32.81
C PRO A 180 7.32 -2.77 32.17
N TRP A 181 7.56 -2.89 30.86
CA TRP A 181 8.21 -1.86 30.05
C TRP A 181 7.22 -0.86 29.48
N PHE A 182 5.92 -1.13 29.58
CA PHE A 182 4.87 -0.31 29.01
C PHE A 182 3.88 0.11 30.08
N LEU A 183 3.52 1.39 30.07
CA LEU A 183 2.46 1.95 30.89
C LEU A 183 1.11 1.58 30.28
N CYS A 184 0.08 1.39 31.09
CA CYS A 184 -1.31 1.12 30.63
C CYS A 184 -1.98 2.38 30.02
N GLN A 185 -1.25 3.09 29.17
CA GLN A 185 -1.68 4.31 28.49
C GLN A 185 -1.50 4.13 26.98
N PRO A 186 -2.53 4.35 26.16
CA PRO A 186 -2.43 4.17 24.71
C PRO A 186 -1.56 5.24 24.06
N ILE A 187 -0.93 4.88 22.95
CA ILE A 187 -0.24 5.85 22.09
C ILE A 187 -1.26 6.62 21.25
N GLY A 188 -1.11 7.95 21.20
CA GLY A 188 -1.98 8.83 20.43
C GLY A 188 -1.87 8.59 18.91
N ARG A 189 -3.00 8.72 18.20
CA ARG A 189 -3.11 8.47 16.76
C ARG A 189 -2.07 9.22 15.91
N SER A 190 -1.84 10.50 16.20
CA SER A 190 -0.86 11.32 15.47
C SER A 190 0.56 10.75 15.57
N THR A 191 0.94 10.17 16.72
CA THR A 191 2.23 9.51 16.88
C THR A 191 2.30 8.22 16.07
N LEU A 192 1.22 7.44 16.05
CA LEU A 192 1.16 6.20 15.27
C LEU A 192 1.19 6.50 13.76
N ASP A 193 0.50 7.53 13.27
CA ASP A 193 0.47 7.91 11.85
C ASP A 193 1.87 8.21 11.29
N GLY A 194 2.78 8.76 12.11
CA GLY A 194 4.14 9.13 11.71
C GLY A 194 5.25 8.15 12.13
N MET A 195 4.91 6.96 12.64
CA MET A 195 5.89 6.11 13.33
C MET A 195 6.98 5.58 12.40
N VAL A 196 6.63 5.05 11.22
CA VAL A 196 7.64 4.61 10.22
C VAL A 196 8.47 5.78 9.72
N SER A 197 7.84 6.92 9.43
CA SER A 197 8.57 8.12 9.01
C SER A 197 9.59 8.55 10.04
N LYS A 198 9.24 8.54 11.34
CA LYS A 198 10.16 8.85 12.43
C LYS A 198 11.32 7.85 12.53
N MET A 199 11.03 6.56 12.42
CA MET A 199 12.06 5.50 12.44
C MET A 199 13.06 5.67 11.29
N CYS A 200 12.57 5.80 10.05
CA CYS A 200 13.40 5.97 8.86
C CYS A 200 14.22 7.27 8.90
N ASN A 201 13.61 8.40 9.29
CA ASN A 201 14.32 9.68 9.38
C ASN A 201 15.46 9.66 10.41
N THR A 202 15.37 8.83 11.46
CA THR A 202 16.43 8.70 12.48
C THR A 202 17.75 8.20 11.89
N VAL A 203 17.68 7.41 10.81
CA VAL A 203 18.86 6.86 10.10
C VAL A 203 19.05 7.51 8.72
N GLY A 204 18.43 8.67 8.48
CA GLY A 204 18.57 9.43 7.23
C GLY A 204 17.76 8.92 6.03
N ILE A 205 16.91 7.90 6.21
CA ILE A 205 16.02 7.39 5.14
C ILE A 205 14.80 8.30 5.04
N LYS A 206 14.59 8.92 3.87
CA LYS A 206 13.49 9.88 3.62
C LYS A 206 12.34 9.24 2.84
N GLY A 207 11.15 9.86 2.94
CA GLY A 207 10.01 9.54 2.08
C GLY A 207 9.22 8.27 2.44
N LYS A 208 9.61 7.54 3.50
CA LYS A 208 8.88 6.36 3.96
C LYS A 208 7.74 6.73 4.89
N THR A 209 6.64 6.01 4.77
CA THR A 209 5.43 6.17 5.60
C THR A 209 4.98 4.81 6.11
N ASN A 210 3.98 4.76 6.99
CA ASN A 210 3.42 3.47 7.43
C ASN A 210 2.94 2.61 6.25
N HIS A 211 2.45 3.24 5.17
CA HIS A 211 2.02 2.56 3.96
C HIS A 211 3.17 1.87 3.22
N SER A 212 4.41 2.36 3.37
CA SER A 212 5.61 1.74 2.79
C SER A 212 5.80 0.29 3.26
N LEU A 213 5.42 -0.06 4.50
CA LEU A 213 5.49 -1.44 4.99
C LEU A 213 4.57 -2.37 4.19
N ARG A 214 3.34 -1.93 3.93
CA ARG A 214 2.37 -2.67 3.12
C ARG A 214 2.85 -2.84 1.68
N VAL A 215 3.39 -1.78 1.09
CA VAL A 215 3.98 -1.84 -0.26
C VAL A 215 5.06 -2.91 -0.32
N THR A 216 6.00 -2.86 0.63
CA THR A 216 7.15 -3.78 0.72
C THR A 216 6.70 -5.24 0.69
N GLU A 217 5.80 -5.62 1.59
CA GLU A 217 5.43 -7.03 1.74
C GLU A 217 4.54 -7.52 0.62
N THR A 218 3.64 -6.68 0.11
CA THR A 218 2.79 -7.07 -1.03
C THR A 218 3.65 -7.30 -2.27
N THR A 219 4.60 -6.40 -2.55
CA THR A 219 5.55 -6.57 -3.66
C THR A 219 6.49 -7.76 -3.44
N ARG A 220 6.97 -8.01 -2.22
CA ARG A 220 7.80 -9.20 -1.91
C ARG A 220 7.06 -10.50 -2.19
N LEU A 221 5.78 -10.59 -1.82
CA LEU A 221 4.96 -11.78 -2.11
C LEU A 221 4.80 -12.02 -3.61
N PHE A 222 4.57 -10.96 -4.40
CA PHE A 222 4.49 -11.04 -5.86
C PHE A 222 5.82 -11.47 -6.48
N ASN A 223 6.94 -10.86 -6.08
CA ASN A 223 8.27 -11.20 -6.58
C ASN A 223 8.69 -12.63 -6.20
N ALA A 224 8.17 -13.16 -5.11
CA ALA A 224 8.35 -14.56 -4.70
C ALA A 224 7.40 -15.54 -5.42
N HIS A 225 6.63 -15.07 -6.41
CA HIS A 225 5.67 -15.85 -7.19
C HIS A 225 4.63 -16.58 -6.32
N VAL A 226 4.25 -15.99 -5.17
CA VAL A 226 3.14 -16.48 -4.36
C VAL A 226 1.84 -16.28 -5.15
N LEU A 227 0.97 -17.29 -5.13
CA LEU A 227 -0.32 -17.24 -5.82
C LEU A 227 -1.12 -15.99 -5.43
N GLU A 228 -1.65 -15.27 -6.43
CA GLU A 228 -2.38 -14.00 -6.25
C GLU A 228 -3.52 -14.12 -5.22
N LYS A 229 -4.22 -15.27 -5.19
CA LYS A 229 -5.24 -15.58 -4.17
C LYS A 229 -4.70 -15.48 -2.74
N ILE A 230 -3.53 -16.06 -2.47
CA ILE A 230 -2.91 -16.05 -1.15
C ILE A 230 -2.47 -14.63 -0.78
N VAL A 231 -1.92 -13.89 -1.75
CA VAL A 231 -1.53 -12.48 -1.55
C VAL A 231 -2.75 -11.62 -1.25
N GLN A 232 -3.86 -11.84 -1.97
CA GLN A 232 -5.13 -11.14 -1.75
C GLN A 232 -5.70 -11.42 -0.36
N GLU A 233 -5.73 -12.68 0.06
CA GLU A 233 -6.16 -13.10 1.40
C GLU A 233 -5.30 -12.45 2.49
N ARG A 234 -3.97 -12.49 2.33
CA ARG A 234 -3.00 -11.92 3.29
C ARG A 234 -3.07 -10.41 3.40
N SER A 235 -3.17 -9.71 2.26
CA SER A 235 -3.18 -8.25 2.19
C SER A 235 -4.57 -7.65 2.43
N GLY A 236 -5.63 -8.45 2.36
CA GLY A 236 -7.01 -8.03 2.55
C GLY A 236 -7.52 -7.08 1.46
N HIS A 237 -7.04 -7.20 0.23
CA HIS A 237 -7.62 -6.51 -0.94
C HIS A 237 -8.90 -7.24 -1.39
N LEU A 238 -9.92 -6.49 -1.80
CA LEU A 238 -11.16 -7.07 -2.35
C LEU A 238 -11.13 -7.16 -3.88
N SER A 239 -10.46 -6.20 -4.52
CA SER A 239 -10.28 -6.15 -5.97
C SER A 239 -8.87 -6.58 -6.34
N LEU A 240 -8.75 -7.42 -7.37
CA LEU A 240 -7.46 -7.80 -7.96
C LEU A 240 -6.79 -6.59 -8.60
N GLU A 241 -7.55 -5.67 -9.20
CA GLU A 241 -7.01 -4.44 -9.78
C GLU A 241 -6.26 -3.61 -8.73
N SER A 242 -6.86 -3.45 -7.55
CA SER A 242 -6.21 -2.73 -6.44
C SER A 242 -4.98 -3.43 -5.88
N LEU A 243 -4.88 -4.75 -6.07
CA LEU A 243 -3.75 -5.55 -5.63
C LEU A 243 -2.60 -5.52 -6.66
N ARG A 244 -2.91 -5.51 -7.95
CA ARG A 244 -1.94 -5.44 -9.05
C ARG A 244 -1.15 -4.14 -9.09
N CYS A 245 -1.64 -3.07 -8.47
CA CYS A 245 -0.85 -1.85 -8.24
C CYS A 245 0.47 -2.11 -7.47
N TYR A 246 0.58 -3.22 -6.73
CA TYR A 246 1.78 -3.64 -6.01
C TYR A 246 2.65 -4.64 -6.78
N GLU A 247 2.13 -5.21 -7.87
CA GLU A 247 2.85 -6.11 -8.78
C GLU A 247 3.77 -5.25 -9.65
N ARG A 248 4.96 -4.98 -9.13
CA ARG A 248 5.97 -4.18 -9.84
C ARG A 248 6.78 -5.09 -10.71
N ALA A 249 6.80 -4.82 -12.01
CA ALA A 249 7.75 -5.43 -12.91
C ALA A 249 9.17 -5.07 -12.45
N SER A 250 9.97 -6.09 -12.16
CA SER A 250 11.37 -5.92 -11.83
C SER A 250 12.16 -5.47 -13.08
N PRO A 251 13.28 -4.76 -12.92
CA PRO A 251 14.17 -4.46 -14.03
C PRO A 251 14.54 -5.70 -14.83
N LYS A 252 14.73 -6.85 -14.16
CA LYS A 252 15.04 -8.12 -14.81
C LYS A 252 13.92 -8.64 -15.70
N GLN A 253 12.67 -8.47 -15.28
CA GLN A 253 11.51 -8.81 -16.13
C GLN A 253 11.44 -7.90 -17.35
N HIS A 254 11.72 -6.60 -17.20
CA HIS A 254 11.79 -5.68 -18.33
C HIS A 254 12.92 -6.02 -19.31
N GLU A 255 14.11 -6.41 -18.81
CA GLU A 255 15.20 -6.91 -19.65
C GLU A 255 14.77 -8.15 -20.45
N ASN A 256 14.12 -9.12 -19.79
CA ASN A 256 13.65 -10.33 -20.46
C ASN A 256 12.61 -10.00 -21.56
N VAL A 257 11.65 -9.12 -21.25
CA VAL A 257 10.65 -8.65 -22.24
C VAL A 257 11.35 -7.93 -23.40
N SER A 258 12.29 -7.04 -23.11
CA SER A 258 13.06 -6.33 -24.13
C SER A 258 13.83 -7.30 -25.02
N SER A 259 14.47 -8.33 -24.45
CA SER A 259 15.15 -9.38 -25.20
C SER A 259 14.21 -10.14 -26.13
N ILE A 260 13.04 -10.54 -25.64
CA ILE A 260 12.03 -11.29 -26.43
C ILE A 260 11.50 -10.43 -27.60
N LEU A 261 11.22 -9.15 -27.34
CA LEU A 261 10.70 -8.24 -28.37
C LEU A 261 11.77 -7.83 -29.40
N SER A 262 13.04 -7.81 -28.99
CA SER A 262 14.16 -7.43 -29.85
C SER A 262 14.68 -8.60 -30.70
N SER A 263 14.40 -9.86 -30.31
CA SER A 263 14.73 -11.01 -31.15
C SER A 263 13.79 -11.07 -32.37
N SER A 264 14.35 -10.89 -33.56
CA SER A 264 13.64 -10.93 -34.86
C SER A 264 13.19 -12.33 -35.30
N SER A 265 13.10 -13.30 -34.39
CA SER A 265 12.64 -14.67 -34.69
C SER A 265 11.71 -15.16 -33.59
N PRO A 266 10.66 -15.93 -33.93
CA PRO A 266 9.72 -16.44 -32.95
C PRO A 266 10.46 -17.38 -32.01
N LEU A 267 10.73 -16.91 -30.78
CA LEU A 267 11.22 -17.77 -29.72
C LEU A 267 10.08 -18.69 -29.32
N VAL A 268 10.12 -19.93 -29.82
CA VAL A 268 9.40 -21.05 -29.21
C VAL A 268 9.73 -21.04 -27.73
N PHE A 269 8.70 -21.07 -26.88
CA PHE A 269 8.85 -21.15 -25.44
C PHE A 269 9.59 -22.46 -25.09
N SER A 270 10.91 -22.44 -25.13
CA SER A 270 11.73 -23.51 -24.58
C SER A 270 11.61 -23.37 -23.08
N LYS A 271 10.86 -24.30 -22.47
CA LYS A 271 11.05 -24.62 -21.05
C LYS A 271 12.56 -24.71 -20.81
N ILE A 272 13.02 -24.03 -19.76
CA ILE A 272 14.40 -24.04 -19.29
C ILE A 272 14.96 -25.47 -19.39
N ASN A 273 16.10 -25.62 -20.08
CA ASN A 273 16.76 -26.87 -20.45
C ASN A 273 16.74 -27.95 -19.36
N GLU A 274 16.36 -29.17 -19.77
CA GLU A 274 17.27 -30.32 -19.68
C GLU A 274 17.72 -30.69 -21.11
N ASN A 275 19.02 -30.51 -21.38
CA ASN A 275 19.90 -31.14 -22.38
C ASN A 275 19.62 -31.14 -23.91
N GLU A 276 20.62 -30.59 -24.61
CA GLU A 276 21.22 -30.92 -25.93
C GLU A 276 20.49 -30.75 -27.30
N LYS A 277 21.18 -29.94 -28.13
CA LYS A 277 21.50 -30.05 -29.58
C LYS A 277 20.51 -29.64 -30.69
N CYS A 278 21.15 -29.12 -31.73
CA CYS A 278 20.70 -28.19 -32.78
C CYS A 278 20.32 -28.91 -34.08
N VAL A 279 19.29 -28.44 -34.80
CA VAL A 279 19.20 -28.49 -36.28
C VAL A 279 18.46 -27.25 -36.80
N LYS A 280 19.01 -26.64 -37.86
CA LYS A 280 18.49 -25.47 -38.61
C LYS A 280 17.43 -25.90 -39.63
N VAL A 281 16.41 -25.07 -39.86
CA VAL A 281 15.72 -24.94 -41.18
C VAL A 281 15.22 -23.49 -41.35
N GLU A 282 15.50 -22.90 -42.50
CA GLU A 282 15.00 -21.63 -43.05
C GLU A 282 13.62 -21.88 -43.72
N ASP A 283 12.65 -20.96 -43.61
CA ASP A 283 12.14 -20.24 -44.79
C ASP A 283 11.03 -19.22 -44.50
N ASP A 284 11.26 -18.07 -45.14
CA ASP A 284 10.41 -17.06 -45.76
C ASP A 284 8.86 -17.27 -45.82
N THR A 285 8.08 -16.25 -45.42
CA THR A 285 7.14 -15.56 -46.34
C THR A 285 6.41 -14.36 -45.71
N ARG A 286 6.27 -13.34 -46.56
CA ARG A 286 5.72 -11.99 -46.42
C ARG A 286 4.19 -11.95 -46.51
N ALA A 287 3.54 -11.11 -45.68
CA ALA A 287 2.16 -10.66 -45.93
C ALA A 287 1.96 -9.17 -45.55
N THR A 288 1.42 -8.43 -46.50
CA THR A 288 1.10 -6.99 -46.54
C THR A 288 -0.20 -6.65 -45.79
N PHE A 289 -0.23 -5.49 -45.11
CA PHE A 289 -1.43 -4.91 -44.49
C PHE A 289 -1.97 -3.73 -45.31
N VAL A 290 -3.29 -3.74 -45.54
CA VAL A 290 -4.12 -2.66 -46.10
C VAL A 290 -4.65 -1.81 -44.95
N LYS A 291 -4.69 -0.48 -45.15
CA LYS A 291 -5.27 0.51 -44.24
C LYS A 291 -6.69 0.84 -44.69
N ASP A 292 -7.61 1.00 -43.74
CA ASP A 292 -8.86 1.75 -43.93
C ASP A 292 -8.99 2.82 -42.82
N GLU A 293 -9.17 4.06 -43.25
CA GLU A 293 -9.56 5.23 -42.47
C GLU A 293 -11.07 5.47 -42.67
N ASP A 294 -11.78 5.92 -41.63
CA ASP A 294 -12.95 6.78 -41.84
C ASP A 294 -13.28 7.57 -40.57
N THR A 295 -13.21 8.90 -40.70
CA THR A 295 -13.54 9.89 -39.65
C THR A 295 -14.76 10.68 -40.10
N LYS A 296 -15.84 10.72 -39.31
CA LYS A 296 -17.02 11.58 -39.57
C LYS A 296 -17.12 12.73 -38.56
N LEU A 297 -17.06 13.96 -39.08
CA LEU A 297 -17.36 15.21 -38.41
C LEU A 297 -18.88 15.38 -38.19
N PHE A 298 -19.27 15.91 -37.02
CA PHE A 298 -20.61 16.47 -36.77
C PHE A 298 -20.55 17.99 -36.56
N LYS A 299 -21.47 18.69 -37.21
CA LYS A 299 -21.66 20.15 -37.22
C LYS A 299 -22.33 20.64 -35.93
N LYS A 300 -22.08 21.91 -35.59
CA LYS A 300 -22.56 22.62 -34.39
C LYS A 300 -23.74 23.53 -34.79
N GLU A 301 -24.85 23.46 -34.06
CA GLU A 301 -25.96 24.42 -34.14
C GLU A 301 -25.99 25.31 -32.89
N ASP A 302 -26.32 26.59 -33.09
CA ASP A 302 -26.33 27.67 -32.10
C ASP A 302 -27.61 27.69 -31.25
N SER A 303 -27.46 27.92 -29.94
CA SER A 303 -28.52 28.43 -29.04
C SER A 303 -27.91 28.97 -27.71
N PRO A 304 -28.65 29.68 -26.86
CA PRO A 304 -28.47 31.09 -26.48
C PRO A 304 -27.49 31.33 -25.32
N GLN A 305 -27.03 32.58 -25.19
CA GLN A 305 -26.08 33.07 -24.18
C GLN A 305 -26.47 32.72 -22.74
N ASN A 306 -25.82 31.70 -22.17
CA ASN A 306 -25.75 31.48 -20.74
C ASN A 306 -24.47 32.12 -20.17
N ILE A 307 -24.63 32.91 -19.11
CA ILE A 307 -23.55 33.64 -18.44
C ILE A 307 -22.73 32.62 -17.65
N HIS A 308 -21.67 32.12 -18.27
CA HIS A 308 -20.74 31.18 -17.63
C HIS A 308 -19.71 31.91 -16.76
N PRO A 309 -19.23 31.28 -15.66
CA PRO A 309 -18.12 31.80 -14.87
C PRO A 309 -16.87 31.95 -15.74
N THR A 310 -16.19 33.09 -15.62
CA THR A 310 -14.97 33.40 -16.38
C THR A 310 -13.73 32.98 -15.59
N PHE A 311 -12.89 32.18 -16.23
CA PHE A 311 -11.59 31.79 -15.68
C PHE A 311 -10.62 32.97 -15.82
N SER A 312 -10.12 33.47 -14.69
CA SER A 312 -9.25 34.65 -14.67
C SER A 312 -7.76 34.31 -14.82
N ALA A 313 -7.29 33.21 -14.20
CA ALA A 313 -5.92 32.71 -14.36
C ALA A 313 -5.73 31.32 -13.71
N CYS A 314 -4.71 30.58 -14.16
CA CYS A 314 -4.15 29.43 -13.46
C CYS A 314 -2.66 29.71 -13.16
N LYS A 315 -2.30 29.81 -11.87
CA LYS A 315 -0.91 29.85 -11.40
C LYS A 315 -0.77 28.87 -10.22
N ASN A 316 0.28 28.07 -10.22
CA ASN A 316 0.61 27.13 -9.13
C ASN A 316 -0.55 26.22 -8.70
N CYS A 317 -1.31 25.68 -9.65
CA CYS A 317 -2.46 24.79 -9.38
C CYS A 317 -3.55 25.40 -8.48
N THR A 318 -3.62 26.73 -8.37
CA THR A 318 -4.70 27.44 -7.69
C THR A 318 -5.67 27.98 -8.74
N ILE A 319 -6.93 27.54 -8.69
CA ILE A 319 -7.99 27.99 -9.59
C ILE A 319 -8.82 29.04 -8.85
N ASN A 320 -8.78 30.28 -9.32
CA ASN A 320 -9.63 31.36 -8.80
C ASN A 320 -10.91 31.43 -9.63
N VAL A 321 -12.04 31.09 -9.02
CA VAL A 321 -13.37 31.17 -9.63
C VAL A 321 -14.07 32.41 -9.08
N ASN A 322 -14.38 33.38 -9.96
CA ASN A 322 -15.13 34.57 -9.59
C ASN A 322 -16.61 34.36 -9.96
N PHE A 323 -17.50 34.61 -9.01
CA PHE A 323 -18.93 34.63 -9.23
C PHE A 323 -19.39 36.08 -9.25
N GLN A 324 -20.09 36.51 -10.31
CA GLN A 324 -20.83 37.76 -10.27
C GLN A 324 -22.19 37.47 -9.64
N LEU A 325 -22.38 37.90 -8.40
CA LEU A 325 -23.69 37.92 -7.74
C LEU A 325 -24.37 39.25 -8.11
N LYS A 326 -25.65 39.17 -8.53
CA LYS A 326 -26.55 40.34 -8.51
C LYS A 326 -27.21 40.44 -7.16
#